data_AF-A0A932BQL4-F1
#
_entry.id   AF-A0A932BQL4-F1
#
_cell.length_a   1.000
_cell.length_b   1.000
_cell.length_c   1.000
_cell.angle_alpha   90.00
_cell.angle_beta   90.00
_cell.angle_gamma   90.00
#
_symmetry.space_group_name_H-M   'P 1'
#
loop_
_entity.id
_entity.type
_entity.pdbx_description
1 polymer ?
#
loop_
_entity_poly.entity_id
_entity_poly.type
_entity_poly.pdbx_seq_one_letter_code
_entity_poly.pdbx_strand_id
1 'polypeptide(L)'
;MQKENQVNLKLGLSRWTRKNKISPAEFAARMNYAYATAWGLIRGKRPFTQEAFGRFTIVYGVDSAADLLALAELPIDDKGDSKC
;
A
#
# COMPACT_ATOMS: atom_id res chain seq x y z
N MET A 1 -24.19 -0.79 14.87
CA MET A 1 -22.80 -0.38 15.12
C MET A 1 -22.11 -0.36 13.76
N GLN A 2 -21.98 0.81 13.13
CA GLN A 2 -21.19 0.91 11.90
C GLN A 2 -19.73 0.68 12.32
N LYS A 3 -19.11 -0.41 11.83
CA LYS A 3 -17.66 -0.55 11.95
C LYS A 3 -17.10 0.59 11.10
N GLU A 4 -16.52 1.62 11.73
CA GLU A 4 -15.69 2.59 11.02
C GLU A 4 -14.64 1.79 10.27
N ASN A 5 -14.81 1.73 8.95
CA ASN A 5 -13.93 0.98 8.08
C ASN A 5 -12.64 1.80 7.97
N GLN A 6 -11.75 1.63 8.95
CA GLN A 6 -10.55 2.45 9.06
C GLN A 6 -9.65 2.15 7.85
N VAL A 7 -9.63 3.07 6.89
CA VAL A 7 -8.82 2.95 5.67
C VAL A 7 -7.35 2.85 6.05
N ASN A 8 -6.74 1.70 5.80
CA ASN A 8 -5.33 1.48 6.11
C ASN A 8 -4.50 1.52 4.83
N LEU A 9 -4.06 2.72 4.46
CA LEU A 9 -3.28 2.96 3.23
C LEU A 9 -1.98 2.15 3.17
N LYS A 10 -1.37 1.82 4.31
CA LYS A 10 -0.17 0.97 4.35
C LYS A 10 -0.49 -0.45 3.87
N LEU A 11 -1.60 -0.99 4.34
CA LEU A 11 -2.12 -2.30 3.95
C LEU A 11 -2.57 -2.30 2.48
N GLY A 12 -3.25 -1.25 2.05
CA GLY A 12 -3.63 -1.03 0.65
C GLY A 12 -2.42 -1.09 -0.29
N LEU A 13 -1.36 -0.33 0.01
CA LEU A 13 -0.13 -0.33 -0.79
C LEU A 13 0.54 -1.71 -0.84
N SER A 14 0.63 -2.40 0.30
CA SER A 14 1.23 -3.75 0.36
C SER A 14 0.44 -4.77 -0.46
N ARG A 15 -0.89 -4.73 -0.36
CA ARG A 15 -1.80 -5.60 -1.14
C ARG A 15 -1.74 -5.26 -2.63
N TRP A 16 -1.77 -3.97 -2.97
CA TRP A 16 -1.74 -3.49 -4.35
C TRP A 16 -0.45 -3.91 -5.06
N THR A 17 0.71 -3.71 -4.42
CA THR A 17 2.01 -4.13 -4.98
C THR A 17 2.09 -5.65 -5.17
N ARG A 18 1.57 -6.45 -4.22
CA ARG A 18 1.48 -7.90 -4.36
C ARG A 18 0.54 -8.32 -5.50
N LYS A 19 -0.65 -7.72 -5.60
CA LYS A 19 -1.65 -7.99 -6.66
C LYS A 19 -1.08 -7.71 -8.05
N ASN A 20 -0.40 -6.58 -8.21
CA ASN A 20 0.17 -6.12 -9.47
C ASN A 20 1.59 -6.65 -9.73
N LYS A 21 2.12 -7.52 -8.85
CA LYS A 21 3.47 -8.11 -8.94
C LYS A 21 4.59 -7.07 -9.06
N ILE A 22 4.39 -5.89 -8.47
CA ILE A 22 5.35 -4.78 -8.48
C ILE A 22 6.48 -5.09 -7.49
N SER A 23 7.71 -5.16 -8.00
CA SER A 23 8.88 -5.34 -7.15
C SER A 23 9.26 -4.04 -6.41
N PRO A 24 9.87 -4.10 -5.22
CA PRO A 24 10.31 -2.90 -4.50
C PRO A 24 11.28 -2.02 -5.31
N ALA A 25 12.11 -2.64 -6.15
CA ALA A 25 13.01 -1.92 -7.05
C ALA A 25 12.26 -1.17 -8.16
N GLU A 26 11.25 -1.79 -8.75
CA GLU A 26 10.40 -1.14 -9.76
C GLU A 26 9.61 0.01 -9.14
N PHE A 27 9.02 -0.22 -7.96
CA PHE A 27 8.31 0.81 -7.22
C PHE A 27 9.22 2.00 -6.88
N ALA A 28 10.45 1.72 -6.43
CA ALA A 28 11.46 2.73 -6.14
C ALA A 28 11.78 3.57 -7.38
N ALA A 29 12.03 2.92 -8.52
CA ALA A 29 12.36 3.60 -9.77
C ALA A 29 11.21 4.50 -10.24
N ARG A 30 9.97 3.99 -10.26
CA ARG A 30 8.81 4.76 -10.71
C ARG A 30 8.46 5.92 -9.78
N MET A 31 8.58 5.73 -8.47
CA MET A 31 8.26 6.75 -7.47
C MET A 31 9.42 7.73 -7.18
N ASN A 32 10.56 7.54 -7.83
CA ASN A 32 11.81 8.26 -7.56
C ASN A 32 12.19 8.24 -6.07
N TYR A 33 12.14 7.05 -5.46
CA TYR A 33 12.56 6.81 -4.08
C TYR A 33 13.83 5.96 -4.04
N ALA A 34 14.60 6.11 -2.96
CA ALA A 34 15.62 5.13 -2.62
C ALA A 34 14.97 3.75 -2.36
N TYR A 35 15.67 2.67 -2.74
CA TYR A 35 15.20 1.30 -2.56
C TYR A 35 14.75 1.01 -1.12
N ALA A 36 15.53 1.42 -0.12
CA ALA A 36 15.20 1.24 1.29
C ALA A 36 13.89 1.94 1.70
N THR A 37 13.62 3.12 1.11
CA THR A 37 12.37 3.86 1.34
C THR A 37 11.18 3.13 0.73
N ALA A 38 11.28 2.73 -0.53
CA ALA A 38 10.26 1.95 -1.22
C ALA A 38 9.94 0.65 -0.47
N TRP A 39 10.97 -0.10 -0.10
CA TRP A 39 10.83 -1.34 0.66
C TRP A 39 10.14 -1.10 2.02
N GLY A 40 10.51 -0.04 2.72
CA GLY A 40 9.90 0.34 3.99
C GLY A 40 8.42 0.72 3.86
N LEU A 41 8.03 1.40 2.78
CA LEU A 41 6.64 1.74 2.48
C LEU A 41 5.81 0.48 2.19
N ILE A 42 6.30 -0.39 1.28
CA ILE A 42 5.60 -1.61 0.85
C ILE A 42 5.40 -2.61 2.00
N ARG A 43 6.38 -2.71 2.90
CA ARG A 43 6.31 -3.57 4.10
C ARG A 43 5.59 -2.92 5.28
N GLY A 44 5.09 -1.70 5.14
CA GLY A 44 4.41 -0.97 6.21
C GLY A 44 5.32 -0.52 7.37
N LYS A 45 6.65 -0.63 7.21
CA LYS A 45 7.66 -0.16 8.18
C LYS A 45 7.78 1.37 8.20
N ARG A 46 7.31 2.04 7.15
CA ARG A 46 7.22 3.50 7.05
C ARG A 46 5.78 3.93 6.79
N PRO A 47 5.36 5.12 7.26
CA PRO A 47 4.04 5.65 6.95
C PRO A 47 3.94 5.98 5.46
N PHE A 48 2.84 5.56 4.84
CA PHE A 48 2.47 6.00 3.50
C PHE A 48 1.65 7.28 3.63
N THR A 49 2.33 8.43 3.50
CA THR A 49 1.76 9.76 3.72
C THR A 49 0.86 10.20 2.57
N GLN A 50 0.05 11.25 2.79
CA GLN A 50 -0.78 11.84 1.75
C GLN A 50 0.04 12.31 0.54
N GLU A 51 1.24 12.86 0.76
CA GLU A 51 2.16 13.24 -0.31
C GLU A 51 2.64 12.03 -1.12
N ALA A 52 2.97 10.92 -0.45
CA ALA A 52 3.37 9.68 -1.11
C ALA A 52 2.20 9.08 -1.92
N PHE A 53 0.98 9.18 -1.40
CA PHE A 53 -0.23 8.80 -2.14
C PHE A 53 -0.48 9.71 -3.34
N GLY A 54 -0.34 11.03 -3.20
CA GLY A 54 -0.48 11.96 -4.32
C GLY A 54 0.51 11.69 -5.45
N ARG A 55 1.79 11.43 -5.11
CA ARG A 55 2.80 10.99 -6.09
C ARG A 55 2.43 9.67 -6.75
N PHE A 56 1.95 8.71 -5.97
CA PHE A 56 1.51 7.42 -6.48
C PHE A 56 0.40 7.57 -7.52
N THR A 57 -0.60 8.41 -7.25
CA THR A 57 -1.69 8.71 -8.18
C THR A 57 -1.19 9.33 -9.48
N ILE A 58 -0.18 10.20 -9.42
CA ILE A 58 0.43 10.80 -10.63
C ILE A 58 1.20 9.75 -11.44
N VAL A 59 1.96 8.88 -10.77
CA VAL A 59 2.86 7.90 -11.43
C VAL A 59 2.13 6.69 -11.98
N TYR A 60 1.15 6.16 -11.24
CA TYR A 60 0.42 4.94 -11.59
C TYR A 60 -1.01 5.20 -12.08
N GLY A 61 -1.46 6.46 -12.04
CA GLY A 61 -2.80 6.86 -12.48
C GLY A 61 -3.87 6.75 -11.39
N VAL A 62 -5.01 7.39 -11.66
CA VAL A 62 -6.17 7.45 -10.76
C VAL A 62 -6.81 6.07 -10.57
N ASP A 63 -6.80 5.21 -11.60
CA ASP A 63 -7.32 3.85 -11.52
C ASP A 63 -6.56 3.00 -10.48
N SER A 64 -5.22 3.05 -10.51
CA SER A 64 -4.37 2.40 -9.51
C SER A 64 -4.61 2.94 -8.10
N ALA A 65 -4.86 4.25 -7.96
CA ALA A 65 -5.17 4.88 -6.68
C ALA A 65 -6.52 4.41 -6.13
N ALA A 66 -7.54 4.27 -6.99
CA ALA A 66 -8.83 3.70 -6.61
C ALA A 66 -8.69 2.23 -6.18
N ASP A 67 -7.93 1.41 -6.92
CA ASP A 67 -7.67 0.01 -6.56
C ASP A 67 -6.94 -0.09 -5.20
N LEU A 68 -5.94 0.77 -4.97
CA LEU A 68 -5.23 0.83 -3.70
C LEU A 68 -6.17 1.15 -2.53
N LEU A 69 -7.06 2.14 -2.70
CA LEU A 69 -8.05 2.53 -1.69
C LEU A 69 -9.04 1.39 -1.41
N ALA A 70 -9.56 0.75 -2.46
CA ALA A 70 -10.45 -0.40 -2.32
C ALA A 70 -9.77 -1.54 -1.53
N LEU A 71 -8.48 -1.78 -1.77
CA LEU A 71 -7.69 -2.76 -1.03
C LEU A 71 -7.35 -2.35 0.41
N ALA A 72 -7.34 -1.04 0.69
CA ALA A 72 -7.12 -0.45 2.02
C ALA A 72 -8.37 -0.50 2.90
N GLU A 73 -9.56 -0.56 2.30
CA GLU A 73 -10.86 -0.70 2.97
C GLU A 73 -11.22 -2.14 3.33
N LEU A 74 -10.52 -3.13 2.76
CA LEU A 74 -10.80 -4.53 3.03
C LEU A 74 -10.45 -4.88 4.49
N PRO A 75 -11.36 -5.54 5.23
CA PRO A 75 -11.13 -5.90 6.62
C PRO A 75 -9.83 -6.71 6.74
N ILE A 76 -9.12 -6.46 7.83
CA ILE A 76 -8.04 -7.36 8.25
C ILE A 76 -8.77 -8.61 8.72
N ASP A 77 -8.86 -9.64 7.87
CA ASP A 77 -9.26 -10.97 8.32
C ASP A 77 -8.20 -11.42 9.30
N ASP A 78 -8.48 -11.24 10.59
CA ASP A 78 -7.69 -11.71 11.72
C ASP A 78 -7.84 -13.24 11.80
N LYS A 79 -7.38 -13.94 10.77
CA LYS A 79 -7.14 -15.38 10.80
C LYS A 79 -5.65 -15.65 10.79
N GLY A 80 -5.11 -15.69 12.00
CA GLY A 80 -4.07 -16.64 12.38
C GLY A 80 -2.66 -16.32 11.90
N ASP A 81 -1.95 -15.51 12.68
CA ASP A 81 -0.59 -15.88 13.07
C ASP A 81 -0.65 -16.21 14.57
N SER A 82 -1.19 -17.41 14.85
CA SER A 82 -1.21 -18.03 16.17
C SER A 82 -0.42 -19.33 16.05
N LYS A 83 0.76 -19.36 16.69
CA LYS A 83 1.76 -20.46 16.78
C LYS A 83 2.49 -20.80 15.47
N CYS A 84 3.82 -20.99 15.47
CA CYS A 84 4.66 -21.70 16.44
C CYS A 84 5.98 -20.98 16.74
#